data_AF-A0A8I2AIC0-F1
#
_entry.id   AF-A0A8I2AIC0-F1
#
_cell.length_a   1.000
_cell.length_b   1.000
_cell.length_c   1.000
_cell.angle_alpha   90.00
_cell.angle_beta   90.00
_cell.angle_gamma   90.00
#
_symmetry.space_group_name_H-M   'P 1'
#
loop_
_entity.id
_entity.type
_entity.pdbx_description
1 polymer ?
#
loop_
_entity_poly.entity_id
_entity_poly.type
_entity_poly.pdbx_seq_one_letter_code
_entity_poly.pdbx_strand_id
1 'polypeptide(L)'
;MSKSAWIVGGVLLATLGADLAWAQAPSPSGGIYTCVDRNGRRLTADRPIAECLDREQRELGPSGIVRRQIGPSLTEQERAAQEAQRRKEAEARARELEERRRERALTARYPDKAAHDVERAAAIQLVDDVTATAEKRLVELTQQRKAFDVEMEFYKKDPSKAPMSLRRKIAENEESIAEQQRFIAGQDQEKRRVHQRFDVELAQLRKLWDAQRMPLPGATPASDAAAPAATR
;
A
#
# COMPACT_ATOMS: atom_id res chain seq x y z
N MET A 1 16.87 35.56 17.34
CA MET A 1 16.64 36.90 16.76
C MET A 1 17.98 37.47 16.31
N SER A 2 18.10 37.91 15.05
CA SER A 2 19.19 38.67 14.39
C SER A 2 19.44 37.99 13.02
N LYS A 3 18.92 38.41 11.85
CA LYS A 3 18.79 39.69 11.13
C LYS A 3 20.12 40.33 10.67
N SER A 4 20.47 40.06 9.42
CA SER A 4 21.22 40.94 8.48
C SER A 4 20.97 40.38 7.07
N ALA A 5 20.25 41.00 6.12
CA ALA A 5 20.25 42.35 5.53
C ALA A 5 21.25 42.55 4.37
N TRP A 6 20.76 42.32 3.14
CA TRP A 6 20.86 43.09 1.87
C TRP A 6 22.22 43.47 1.23
N ILE A 7 22.30 43.27 -0.10
CA ILE A 7 22.79 44.19 -1.19
C ILE A 7 22.64 43.37 -2.51
N VAL A 8 21.65 43.64 -3.36
CA VAL A 8 21.62 44.54 -4.55
C VAL A 8 22.73 44.27 -5.56
N GLY A 9 22.34 43.89 -6.78
CA GLY A 9 23.22 43.82 -7.95
C GLY A 9 22.45 43.49 -9.22
N GLY A 10 21.77 44.49 -9.79
CA GLY A 10 21.20 44.40 -11.13
C GLY A 10 22.22 44.85 -12.19
N VAL A 11 22.27 44.15 -13.32
CA VAL A 11 22.83 44.64 -14.57
C VAL A 11 21.91 44.22 -15.71
N LEU A 12 21.25 45.23 -16.30
CA LEU A 12 20.67 45.20 -17.64
C LEU A 12 21.80 45.15 -18.67
N LEU A 13 21.65 44.32 -19.70
CA LEU A 13 22.28 44.53 -21.00
C LEU A 13 21.32 44.14 -22.11
N ALA A 14 20.82 45.17 -22.77
CA ALA A 14 20.15 45.11 -24.06
C ALA A 14 21.17 44.75 -25.14
N THR A 15 20.76 44.01 -26.17
CA THR A 15 20.68 44.47 -27.58
C THR A 15 20.53 43.30 -28.55
N LEU A 16 19.93 43.64 -29.70
CA LEU A 16 19.93 43.00 -31.01
C LEU A 16 18.78 42.04 -31.32
N GLY A 17 17.78 42.63 -31.97
CA GLY A 17 16.77 41.94 -32.74
C GLY A 17 17.40 41.11 -33.86
N ALA A 18 16.90 39.89 -33.97
CA ALA A 18 16.93 39.09 -35.18
C ALA A 18 15.47 38.80 -35.52
N ASP A 19 14.98 39.46 -36.57
CA ASP A 19 13.78 39.06 -37.29
C ASP A 19 14.02 37.68 -37.92
N LEU A 20 13.71 36.63 -37.17
CA LEU A 20 13.60 35.27 -37.70
C LEU A 20 12.12 34.96 -37.90
N ALA A 21 11.72 35.14 -39.16
CA ALA A 21 10.50 34.70 -39.80
C ALA A 21 9.75 33.59 -39.06
N TRP A 22 8.49 33.86 -38.72
CA TRP A 22 7.53 32.81 -38.44
C TRP A 22 7.44 31.90 -39.68
N ALA A 23 8.02 30.70 -39.57
CA ALA A 23 7.66 29.60 -40.44
C ALA A 23 6.14 29.41 -40.29
N GLN A 24 5.40 29.72 -41.36
CA GLN A 24 3.99 29.36 -41.45
C GLN A 24 3.95 27.84 -41.30
N ALA A 25 3.31 27.35 -40.23
CA ALA A 25 3.00 25.94 -40.11
C ALA A 25 2.33 25.52 -41.43
N PRO A 26 2.80 24.44 -42.10
CA PRO A 26 2.16 23.99 -43.32
C PRO A 26 0.67 23.82 -43.04
N SER A 27 -0.16 24.57 -43.77
CA SER A 27 -1.62 24.41 -43.72
C SER A 27 -1.89 22.92 -43.93
N PRO A 28 -2.69 22.26 -43.05
CA PRO A 28 -3.01 20.86 -43.27
C PRO A 28 -3.61 20.77 -44.66
N SER A 29 -2.96 20.03 -45.57
CA SER A 29 -3.49 19.73 -46.89
C SER A 29 -4.91 19.18 -46.68
N GLY A 30 -5.94 19.98 -46.98
CA GLY A 30 -7.32 19.64 -46.67
C GLY A 30 -7.69 18.33 -47.35
N GLY A 31 -8.01 17.30 -46.58
CA GLY A 31 -8.60 16.07 -47.11
C GLY A 31 -10.07 16.29 -47.39
N ILE A 32 -10.56 15.83 -48.54
CA ILE A 32 -11.98 15.87 -48.88
C ILE A 32 -12.63 14.67 -48.21
N TYR A 33 -13.58 14.90 -47.31
CA TYR A 33 -14.32 13.85 -46.62
C TYR A 33 -15.58 13.49 -47.40
N THR A 34 -15.84 12.19 -47.53
CA THR A 34 -17.04 11.66 -48.20
C THR A 34 -17.74 10.62 -47.35
N CYS A 35 -19.05 10.67 -47.29
CA CYS A 35 -19.89 9.65 -46.65
C CYS A 35 -21.24 9.53 -47.37
N VAL A 36 -22.00 8.49 -47.02
CA VAL A 36 -23.38 8.29 -47.49
C VAL A 36 -24.31 8.43 -46.29
N ASP A 37 -25.27 9.34 -46.38
CA ASP A 37 -26.25 9.59 -45.33
C ASP A 37 -27.28 8.44 -45.21
N ARG A 38 -28.18 8.53 -44.22
CA ARG A 38 -29.24 7.54 -44.00
C ARG A 38 -30.24 7.43 -45.16
N ASN A 39 -30.34 8.46 -46.00
CA ASN A 39 -31.24 8.55 -47.14
C ASN A 39 -30.58 8.09 -48.45
N GLY A 40 -29.32 7.63 -48.41
CA GLY A 40 -28.56 7.19 -49.57
C GLY A 40 -27.89 8.31 -50.38
N ARG A 41 -27.89 9.56 -49.88
CA ARG A 41 -27.24 10.70 -50.53
C ARG A 41 -25.76 10.77 -50.15
N ARG A 42 -24.90 11.02 -51.15
CA ARG A 42 -23.46 11.24 -50.92
C ARG A 42 -23.21 12.67 -50.44
N LEU A 43 -22.63 12.81 -49.25
CA LEU A 43 -22.17 14.07 -48.69
C LEU A 43 -20.66 14.20 -48.90
N THR A 44 -20.21 15.39 -49.29
CA THR A 44 -18.80 15.71 -49.54
C THR A 44 -18.50 17.03 -48.86
N ALA A 45 -17.43 17.08 -48.05
CA ALA A 45 -17.01 18.30 -47.38
C ALA A 45 -15.50 18.33 -47.15
N ASP A 46 -14.91 19.52 -47.12
CA ASP A 46 -13.47 19.71 -46.82
C ASP A 46 -13.15 19.58 -45.32
N ARG A 47 -14.16 19.26 -44.50
CA ARG A 47 -14.10 19.06 -43.04
C ARG A 47 -14.91 17.82 -42.63
N PRO A 48 -14.65 17.22 -41.45
CA PRO A 48 -15.43 16.07 -40.98
C PRO A 48 -16.95 16.31 -40.98
N ILE A 49 -17.71 15.34 -41.48
CA ILE A 49 -19.16 15.47 -41.71
C ILE A 49 -19.90 15.01 -40.45
N ALA A 50 -20.45 15.96 -39.70
CA ALA A 50 -21.15 15.69 -38.43
C ALA A 50 -22.34 14.72 -38.57
N GLU A 51 -23.03 14.75 -39.72
CA GLU A 51 -24.18 13.88 -40.04
C GLU A 51 -23.80 12.42 -40.26
N CYS A 52 -22.51 12.12 -40.43
CA CYS A 52 -21.99 10.78 -40.69
C CYS A 52 -21.09 10.25 -39.56
N LEU A 53 -21.13 10.86 -38.36
CA LEU A 53 -20.34 10.41 -37.20
C LEU A 53 -20.74 9.01 -36.71
N ASP A 54 -21.95 8.56 -37.07
CA ASP A 54 -22.50 7.23 -36.81
C ASP A 54 -22.11 6.19 -37.90
N ARG A 55 -21.33 6.58 -38.93
CA ARG A 55 -21.00 5.76 -40.11
C ARG A 55 -19.53 5.89 -40.52
N GLU A 56 -19.11 5.07 -41.48
CA GLU A 56 -17.79 5.17 -42.09
C GLU A 56 -17.70 6.40 -43.01
N GLN A 57 -16.71 7.25 -42.79
CA GLN A 57 -16.37 8.40 -43.62
C GLN A 57 -15.00 8.19 -44.26
N ARG A 58 -14.87 8.45 -45.56
CA ARG A 58 -13.60 8.32 -46.29
C ARG A 58 -12.96 9.68 -46.48
N GLU A 59 -11.73 9.82 -46.00
CA GLU A 59 -10.86 10.97 -46.24
C GLU A 59 -10.09 10.73 -47.54
N LEU A 60 -10.33 11.55 -48.56
CA LEU A 60 -9.67 11.52 -49.85
C LEU A 60 -8.53 12.55 -49.86
N GLY A 61 -7.36 12.15 -50.39
CA GLY A 61 -6.26 13.08 -50.63
C GLY A 61 -6.50 13.97 -51.85
N PRO A 62 -5.62 14.96 -52.10
CA PRO A 62 -5.74 15.88 -53.24
C PRO A 62 -5.78 15.18 -54.62
N SER A 63 -5.24 13.96 -54.71
CA SER A 63 -5.25 13.11 -55.91
C SER A 63 -6.52 12.25 -56.05
N GLY A 64 -7.51 12.39 -55.16
CA GLY A 64 -8.74 11.59 -55.16
C GLY A 64 -8.57 10.16 -54.63
N ILE A 65 -7.36 9.80 -54.18
CA ILE A 65 -7.07 8.50 -53.57
C ILE A 65 -7.54 8.52 -52.10
N VAL A 66 -8.19 7.44 -51.64
CA VAL A 66 -8.59 7.28 -50.24
C VAL A 66 -7.35 7.22 -49.35
N ARG A 67 -7.18 8.24 -48.51
CA ARG A 67 -6.08 8.37 -47.56
C ARG A 67 -6.40 7.64 -46.25
N ARG A 68 -7.63 7.74 -45.76
CA ARG A 68 -8.07 7.14 -44.49
C ARG A 68 -9.57 6.83 -44.49
N GLN A 69 -9.95 5.73 -43.87
CA GLN A 69 -11.35 5.43 -43.53
C GLN A 69 -11.53 5.71 -42.03
N ILE A 70 -12.46 6.61 -41.71
CA ILE A 70 -12.82 6.99 -40.34
C ILE A 70 -14.10 6.24 -40.00
N GLY A 71 -13.99 5.22 -39.15
CA GLY A 71 -15.16 4.49 -38.66
C GLY A 71 -16.07 5.34 -37.77
N PRO A 72 -17.27 4.85 -37.43
CA PRO A 72 -18.19 5.55 -36.54
C PRO A 72 -17.48 5.93 -35.24
N SER A 73 -17.60 7.18 -34.83
CA SER A 73 -17.06 7.63 -33.56
C SER A 73 -17.83 6.94 -32.44
N LEU A 74 -17.12 6.30 -31.52
CA LEU A 74 -17.73 5.70 -30.34
C LEU A 74 -18.62 6.74 -29.65
N THR A 75 -19.87 6.34 -29.36
CA THR A 75 -20.80 7.18 -28.62
C THR A 75 -20.18 7.56 -27.27
N GLU A 76 -20.65 8.66 -26.67
CA GLU A 76 -20.12 9.08 -25.36
C GLU A 76 -20.26 7.97 -24.30
N GLN A 77 -21.34 7.19 -24.37
CA GLN A 77 -21.59 6.05 -23.50
C GLN A 77 -20.62 4.89 -23.76
N GLU A 78 -20.33 4.56 -25.01
CA GLU A 78 -19.35 3.51 -25.37
C GLU A 78 -17.92 3.92 -25.00
N ARG A 79 -17.56 5.20 -25.20
CA ARG A 79 -16.26 5.73 -24.74
C ARG A 79 -16.14 5.67 -23.22
N ALA A 80 -17.19 6.06 -22.49
CA ALA A 80 -17.23 5.97 -21.04
C ALA A 80 -17.14 4.51 -20.56
N ALA A 81 -17.81 3.57 -21.22
CA ALA A 81 -17.73 2.14 -20.90
C ALA A 81 -16.33 1.55 -21.14
N GLN A 82 -15.70 1.88 -22.27
CA GLN A 82 -14.32 1.47 -22.56
C GLN A 82 -13.31 2.08 -21.58
N GLU A 83 -13.48 3.34 -21.20
CA GLU A 83 -12.62 3.96 -20.20
C GLU A 83 -12.82 3.32 -18.82
N ALA A 84 -14.07 3.05 -18.41
CA ALA A 84 -14.36 2.35 -17.16
C ALA A 84 -13.74 0.94 -17.15
N GLN A 85 -13.78 0.22 -18.26
CA GLN A 85 -13.16 -1.09 -18.39
C GLN A 85 -11.62 -1.00 -18.29
N ARG A 86 -11.00 -0.06 -19.01
CA ARG A 86 -9.54 0.17 -18.92
C ARG A 86 -9.10 0.58 -17.52
N ARG A 87 -9.90 1.38 -16.81
CA ARG A 87 -9.65 1.75 -15.41
C ARG A 87 -9.69 0.51 -14.51
N LYS A 88 -10.72 -0.34 -14.65
CA LYS A 88 -10.82 -1.61 -13.89
C LYS A 88 -9.63 -2.54 -14.15
N GLU A 89 -9.22 -2.70 -15.40
CA GLU A 89 -8.05 -3.52 -15.76
C GLU A 89 -6.72 -2.93 -15.26
N ALA A 90 -6.59 -1.60 -15.28
CA ALA A 90 -5.43 -0.92 -14.70
C ALA A 90 -5.38 -1.08 -13.17
N GLU A 91 -6.51 -0.96 -12.49
CA GLU A 91 -6.64 -1.19 -11.05
C GLU A 91 -6.32 -2.64 -10.67
N ALA A 92 -6.80 -3.62 -11.45
CA ALA A 92 -6.49 -5.03 -11.23
C ALA A 92 -4.99 -5.31 -11.36
N ARG A 93 -4.35 -4.83 -12.44
CA ARG A 93 -2.89 -4.96 -12.63
C ARG A 93 -2.10 -4.24 -11.53
N ALA A 94 -2.57 -3.07 -11.10
CA ALA A 94 -1.93 -2.34 -10.01
C ALA A 94 -2.01 -3.14 -8.69
N ARG A 95 -3.14 -3.77 -8.38
CA ARG A 95 -3.30 -4.66 -7.21
C ARG A 95 -2.34 -5.84 -7.27
N GLU A 96 -2.25 -6.54 -8.40
CA GLU A 96 -1.33 -7.68 -8.57
C GLU A 96 0.14 -7.26 -8.37
N LEU A 97 0.56 -6.14 -8.95
CA LEU A 97 1.93 -5.63 -8.77
C LEU A 97 2.22 -5.26 -7.31
N GLU A 98 1.22 -4.71 -6.61
CA GLU A 98 1.30 -4.32 -5.21
C GLU A 98 1.40 -5.55 -4.30
N GLU A 99 0.60 -6.59 -4.56
CA GLU A 99 0.69 -7.89 -3.89
C GLU A 99 2.06 -8.54 -4.09
N ARG A 100 2.56 -8.61 -5.33
CA ARG A 100 3.91 -9.15 -5.62
C ARG A 100 5.01 -8.35 -4.93
N ARG A 101 4.84 -7.02 -4.81
CA ARG A 101 5.80 -6.18 -4.08
C ARG A 101 5.76 -6.49 -2.59
N ARG A 102 4.57 -6.68 -1.99
CA ARG A 102 4.41 -7.09 -0.59
C ARG A 102 5.04 -8.44 -0.32
N GLU A 103 4.80 -9.44 -1.17
CA GLU A 103 5.38 -10.78 -1.03
C GLU A 103 6.91 -10.77 -1.08
N ARG A 104 7.48 -9.99 -2.02
CA ARG A 104 8.94 -9.79 -2.11
C ARG A 104 9.49 -9.10 -0.87
N ALA A 105 8.80 -8.08 -0.36
CA ALA A 105 9.22 -7.40 0.86
C ALA A 105 9.16 -8.34 2.08
N LEU A 106 8.12 -9.18 2.17
CA LEU A 106 7.95 -10.13 3.27
C LEU A 106 9.05 -11.20 3.26
N THR A 107 9.34 -11.79 2.11
CA THR A 107 10.41 -12.79 1.95
C THR A 107 11.82 -12.20 2.05
N ALA A 108 12.02 -10.93 1.69
CA ALA A 108 13.29 -10.24 1.91
C ALA A 108 13.54 -9.95 3.40
N ARG A 109 12.50 -9.62 4.17
CA ARG A 109 12.59 -9.44 5.63
C ARG A 109 12.82 -10.77 6.35
N TYR A 110 12.11 -11.81 5.92
CA TYR A 110 12.19 -13.15 6.49
C TYR A 110 12.66 -14.15 5.43
N PRO A 111 13.98 -14.32 5.26
CA PRO A 111 14.53 -15.28 4.30
C PRO A 111 14.28 -16.74 4.71
N ASP A 112 14.14 -17.01 6.01
CA ASP A 112 13.87 -18.33 6.55
C ASP A 112 13.03 -18.28 7.84
N LYS A 113 12.67 -19.46 8.35
CA LYS A 113 11.88 -19.61 9.58
C LYS A 113 12.61 -19.08 10.81
N ALA A 114 13.94 -19.20 10.88
CA ALA A 114 14.71 -18.78 12.04
C ALA A 114 14.66 -17.25 12.19
N ALA A 115 14.81 -16.50 11.09
CA ALA A 115 14.68 -15.05 11.09
C ALA A 115 13.31 -14.59 11.60
N HIS A 116 12.24 -15.26 11.16
CA HIS A 116 10.88 -14.99 11.63
C HIS A 116 10.68 -15.36 13.13
N ASP A 117 11.21 -16.50 13.57
CA ASP A 117 11.10 -16.94 14.96
C ASP A 117 11.83 -16.01 15.95
N VAL A 118 12.97 -15.43 15.54
CA VAL A 118 13.70 -14.45 16.35
C VAL A 118 12.84 -13.20 16.59
N GLU A 119 12.20 -12.68 15.55
CA GLU A 119 11.30 -11.53 15.71
C GLU A 119 10.04 -11.87 16.52
N ARG A 120 9.48 -13.07 16.33
CA ARG A 120 8.37 -13.57 17.16
C ARG A 120 8.77 -13.61 18.63
N ALA A 121 9.95 -14.15 18.94
CA ALA A 121 10.46 -14.20 20.30
C ALA A 121 10.64 -12.79 20.87
N ALA A 122 11.26 -11.87 20.13
CA ALA A 122 11.44 -10.49 20.55
C ALA A 122 10.11 -9.76 20.84
N ALA A 123 9.11 -9.93 19.97
CA ALA A 123 7.79 -9.34 20.17
C ALA A 123 7.08 -9.89 21.42
N ILE A 124 7.25 -11.18 21.71
CA ILE A 124 6.69 -11.81 22.90
C ILE A 124 7.42 -11.40 24.16
N GLN A 125 8.75 -11.27 24.12
CA GLN A 125 9.53 -10.78 25.26
C GLN A 125 9.04 -9.41 25.72
N LEU A 126 8.67 -8.51 24.82
CA LEU A 126 8.09 -7.21 25.20
C LEU A 126 6.80 -7.35 26.04
N VAL A 127 5.91 -8.27 25.67
CA VAL A 127 4.67 -8.53 26.43
C VAL A 127 4.99 -9.20 27.77
N ASP A 128 5.96 -10.11 27.78
CA ASP A 128 6.40 -10.82 28.98
C ASP A 128 7.05 -9.86 29.99
N ASP A 129 7.86 -8.91 29.55
CA ASP A 129 8.50 -7.91 30.41
C ASP A 129 7.47 -7.00 31.11
N VAL A 130 6.44 -6.59 30.37
CA VAL A 130 5.31 -5.81 30.90
C VAL A 130 4.53 -6.66 31.91
N THR A 131 4.28 -7.92 31.60
CA THR A 131 3.55 -8.85 32.48
C THR A 131 4.33 -9.12 33.77
N ALA A 132 5.63 -9.38 33.67
CA ALA A 132 6.51 -9.61 34.82
C ALA A 132 6.54 -8.42 35.79
N THR A 133 6.39 -7.20 35.28
CA THR A 133 6.29 -5.99 36.13
C THR A 133 4.98 -5.99 36.95
N ALA A 134 3.86 -6.34 36.33
CA ALA A 134 2.57 -6.46 37.01
C ALA A 134 2.56 -7.62 38.02
N GLU A 135 3.19 -8.76 37.69
CA GLU A 135 3.34 -9.89 38.59
C GLU A 135 4.16 -9.54 39.84
N LYS A 136 5.28 -8.82 39.68
CA LYS A 136 6.04 -8.29 40.83
C LYS A 136 5.17 -7.42 41.72
N ARG A 137 4.35 -6.55 41.13
CA ARG A 137 3.43 -5.71 41.89
C ARG A 137 2.37 -6.52 42.63
N LEU A 138 1.86 -7.59 42.02
CA LEU A 138 0.93 -8.52 42.66
C LEU A 138 1.58 -9.22 43.87
N VAL A 139 2.85 -9.61 43.78
CA VAL A 139 3.61 -10.17 44.91
C VAL A 139 3.75 -9.17 46.05
N GLU A 140 4.06 -7.90 45.76
CA GLU A 140 4.12 -6.85 46.79
C GLU A 140 2.76 -6.63 47.47
N LEU A 141 1.69 -6.52 46.67
CA LEU A 141 0.33 -6.30 47.19
C LEU A 141 -0.14 -7.48 48.06
N THR A 142 0.18 -8.71 47.66
CA THR A 142 -0.16 -9.91 48.46
C THR A 142 0.65 -10.00 49.76
N GLN A 143 1.91 -9.52 49.79
CA GLN A 143 2.66 -9.38 51.04
C GLN A 143 2.04 -8.33 51.96
N GLN A 144 1.63 -7.17 51.42
CA GLN A 144 0.90 -6.15 52.19
C GLN A 144 -0.41 -6.69 52.75
N ARG A 145 -1.15 -7.48 51.95
CA ARG A 145 -2.38 -8.12 52.42
C ARG A 145 -2.12 -9.03 53.62
N LYS A 146 -1.09 -9.88 53.56
CA LYS A 146 -0.73 -10.75 54.69
C LYS A 146 -0.43 -9.94 55.96
N ALA A 147 0.25 -8.79 55.84
CA ALA A 147 0.49 -7.92 57.00
C ALA A 147 -0.83 -7.37 57.59
N PHE A 148 -1.77 -6.95 56.75
CA PHE A 148 -3.10 -6.52 57.21
C PHE A 148 -3.92 -7.66 57.80
N ASP A 149 -3.80 -8.88 57.26
CA ASP A 149 -4.48 -10.06 57.81
C ASP A 149 -3.95 -10.39 59.21
N VAL A 150 -2.65 -10.22 59.46
CA VAL A 150 -2.03 -10.34 60.80
C VAL A 150 -2.64 -9.33 61.78
N GLU A 151 -2.75 -8.05 61.38
CA GLU A 151 -3.41 -7.02 62.21
C GLU A 151 -4.90 -7.35 62.43
N MET A 152 -5.56 -7.91 61.42
CA MET A 152 -6.96 -8.32 61.50
C MET A 152 -7.17 -9.52 62.43
N GLU A 153 -6.15 -10.32 62.70
CA GLU A 153 -6.26 -11.46 63.62
C GLU A 153 -6.68 -11.04 65.03
N PHE A 154 -6.24 -9.85 65.47
CA PHE A 154 -6.66 -9.28 66.75
C PHE A 154 -8.18 -9.02 66.82
N TYR A 155 -8.80 -8.76 65.68
CA TYR A 155 -10.23 -8.46 65.54
C TYR A 155 -11.05 -9.65 65.01
N LYS A 156 -10.48 -10.86 64.87
CA LYS A 156 -11.17 -12.05 64.33
C LYS A 156 -12.53 -12.34 64.96
N LYS A 157 -12.66 -12.14 66.29
CA LYS A 157 -13.92 -12.39 67.02
C LYS A 157 -15.00 -11.35 66.68
N ASP A 158 -14.61 -10.14 66.32
CA ASP A 158 -15.52 -9.05 65.99
C ASP A 158 -14.85 -8.08 64.98
N PRO A 159 -14.92 -8.39 63.67
CA PRO A 159 -14.27 -7.59 62.63
C PRO A 159 -14.81 -6.15 62.54
N SER A 160 -15.99 -5.89 63.10
CA SER A 160 -16.59 -4.55 63.12
C SER A 160 -15.82 -3.57 64.02
N LYS A 161 -15.09 -4.10 65.02
CA LYS A 161 -14.24 -3.32 65.93
C LYS A 161 -12.87 -2.98 65.36
N ALA A 162 -12.52 -3.54 64.20
CA ALA A 162 -11.29 -3.18 63.51
C ALA A 162 -11.31 -1.69 63.13
N PRO A 163 -10.20 -0.94 63.30
CA PRO A 163 -10.12 0.45 62.90
C PRO A 163 -10.56 0.65 61.44
N MET A 164 -11.35 1.70 61.19
CA MET A 164 -11.81 2.03 59.83
C MET A 164 -10.65 2.21 58.84
N SER A 165 -9.50 2.70 59.32
CA SER A 165 -8.28 2.81 58.52
C SER A 165 -7.76 1.47 58.03
N LEU A 166 -7.74 0.42 58.88
CA LEU A 166 -7.31 -0.93 58.51
C LEU A 166 -8.26 -1.54 57.48
N ARG A 167 -9.57 -1.43 57.71
CA ARG A 167 -10.60 -1.91 56.77
C ARG A 167 -10.48 -1.22 55.41
N ARG A 168 -10.21 0.09 55.38
CA ARG A 168 -10.01 0.83 54.13
C ARG A 168 -8.75 0.38 53.38
N LYS A 169 -7.62 0.22 54.08
CA LYS A 169 -6.38 -0.28 53.48
C LYS A 169 -6.54 -1.67 52.87
N ILE A 170 -7.29 -2.55 53.53
CA ILE A 170 -7.61 -3.88 53.01
C ILE A 170 -8.41 -3.78 51.71
N ALA A 171 -9.47 -2.97 51.70
CA ALA A 171 -10.30 -2.77 50.50
C ALA A 171 -9.51 -2.15 49.33
N GLU A 172 -8.69 -1.13 49.59
CA GLU A 172 -7.82 -0.50 48.59
C GLU A 172 -6.79 -1.50 48.00
N ASN A 173 -6.25 -2.38 48.85
CA ASN A 173 -5.33 -3.43 48.42
C ASN A 173 -6.04 -4.52 47.58
N GLU A 174 -7.26 -4.94 47.95
CA GLU A 174 -8.08 -5.87 47.16
C GLU A 174 -8.38 -5.31 45.77
N GLU A 175 -8.77 -4.04 45.70
CA GLU A 175 -9.02 -3.36 44.42
C GLU A 175 -7.75 -3.30 43.57
N SER A 176 -6.61 -2.95 44.18
CA SER A 176 -5.31 -2.93 43.50
C SER A 176 -4.91 -4.31 42.97
N ILE A 177 -5.14 -5.38 43.75
CA ILE A 177 -4.88 -6.77 43.33
C ILE A 177 -5.78 -7.13 42.14
N ALA A 178 -7.08 -6.83 42.22
CA ALA A 178 -8.03 -7.13 41.17
C ALA A 178 -7.73 -6.34 39.87
N GLU A 179 -7.20 -5.13 39.98
CA GLU A 179 -6.71 -4.36 38.83
C GLU A 179 -5.49 -5.04 38.18
N GLN A 180 -4.46 -5.40 38.96
CA GLN A 180 -3.28 -6.09 38.44
C GLN A 180 -3.63 -7.42 37.77
N GLN A 181 -4.54 -8.19 38.36
CA GLN A 181 -5.02 -9.46 37.78
C GLN A 181 -5.74 -9.25 36.44
N ARG A 182 -6.61 -8.23 36.35
CA ARG A 182 -7.29 -7.88 35.08
C ARG A 182 -6.28 -7.42 34.02
N PHE A 183 -5.27 -6.66 34.42
CA PHE A 183 -4.20 -6.22 33.53
C PHE A 183 -3.41 -7.42 32.97
N ILE A 184 -2.97 -8.35 33.82
CA ILE A 184 -2.26 -9.57 33.41
C ILE A 184 -3.13 -10.40 32.45
N ALA A 185 -4.41 -10.60 32.77
CA ALA A 185 -5.33 -11.32 31.88
C ALA A 185 -5.48 -10.64 30.50
N GLY A 186 -5.39 -9.30 30.45
CA GLY A 186 -5.33 -8.54 29.21
C GLY A 186 -4.03 -8.76 28.43
N GLN A 187 -2.88 -8.76 29.11
CA GLN A 187 -1.58 -9.05 28.49
C GLN A 187 -1.52 -10.49 27.94
N ASP A 188 -2.11 -11.46 28.63
CA ASP A 188 -2.22 -12.84 28.14
C ASP A 188 -3.02 -12.93 26.83
N GLN A 189 -4.09 -12.14 26.70
CA GLN A 189 -4.85 -12.06 25.46
C GLN A 189 -4.01 -11.41 24.34
N GLU A 190 -3.23 -10.38 24.66
CA GLU A 190 -2.34 -9.74 23.70
C GLU A 190 -1.22 -10.69 23.24
N LYS A 191 -0.58 -11.41 24.16
CA LYS A 191 0.40 -12.46 23.84
C LYS A 191 -0.18 -13.50 22.87
N ARG A 192 -1.42 -13.95 23.11
CA ARG A 192 -2.14 -14.85 22.17
C ARG A 192 -2.38 -14.22 20.81
N ARG A 193 -2.74 -12.93 20.74
CA ARG A 193 -2.91 -12.21 19.46
C ARG A 193 -1.60 -12.09 18.70
N VAL A 194 -0.50 -11.77 19.39
CA VAL A 194 0.85 -11.73 18.82
C VAL A 194 1.20 -13.10 18.22
N HIS A 195 1.02 -14.19 18.98
CA HIS A 195 1.22 -15.55 18.48
C HIS A 195 0.42 -15.81 17.19
N GLN A 196 -0.90 -15.56 17.21
CA GLN A 196 -1.77 -15.79 16.06
C GLN A 196 -1.35 -15.00 14.83
N ARG A 197 -0.97 -13.73 15.00
CA ARG A 197 -0.48 -12.90 13.89
C ARG A 197 0.76 -13.51 13.25
N PHE A 198 1.75 -13.89 14.05
CA PHE A 198 2.97 -14.53 13.54
C PHE A 198 2.69 -15.91 12.93
N ASP A 199 1.73 -16.67 13.45
CA ASP A 199 1.37 -17.97 12.88
C ASP A 199 0.72 -17.82 11.49
N VAL A 200 -0.13 -16.80 11.29
CA VAL A 200 -0.71 -16.46 9.98
C VAL A 200 0.37 -15.98 9.00
N GLU A 201 1.27 -15.11 9.45
CA GLU A 201 2.39 -14.62 8.62
C GLU A 201 3.32 -15.77 8.22
N LEU A 202 3.64 -16.67 9.16
CA LEU A 202 4.44 -17.87 8.89
C LEU A 202 3.77 -18.79 7.86
N ALA A 203 2.44 -18.94 7.91
CA ALA A 203 1.71 -19.74 6.94
C ALA A 203 1.80 -19.15 5.52
N GLN A 204 1.80 -17.82 5.38
CA GLN A 204 2.02 -17.14 4.11
C GLN A 204 3.48 -17.29 3.64
N LEU A 205 4.44 -17.05 4.53
CA LEU A 205 5.87 -17.19 4.24
C LEU A 205 6.25 -18.58 3.77
N ARG A 206 5.71 -19.64 4.39
CA ARG A 206 5.94 -21.03 3.97
C ARG A 206 5.56 -21.23 2.50
N LYS A 207 4.37 -20.76 2.09
CA LYS A 207 3.93 -20.87 0.69
C LYS A 207 4.87 -20.11 -0.25
N LEU A 208 5.33 -18.92 0.14
CA LEU A 208 6.24 -18.12 -0.68
C LEU A 208 7.64 -18.74 -0.78
N TRP A 209 8.19 -19.28 0.30
CA TRP A 209 9.46 -20.00 0.28
C TRP A 209 9.38 -21.29 -0.53
N ASP A 210 8.30 -22.05 -0.41
CA ASP A 210 8.09 -23.27 -1.19
C ASP A 210 7.96 -22.95 -2.70
N ALA A 211 7.24 -21.88 -3.05
CA ALA A 211 7.15 -21.39 -4.43
C ALA A 211 8.48 -20.88 -4.99
N GLN A 212 9.39 -20.38 -4.14
CA GLN A 212 10.75 -19.98 -4.55
C GLN A 212 11.71 -21.16 -4.68
N ARG A 213 11.54 -22.20 -3.86
CA ARG A 213 12.36 -23.43 -3.91
C ARG A 213 12.01 -24.31 -5.09
N MET A 214 10.75 -24.34 -5.53
CA MET A 214 10.37 -25.03 -6.76
C MET A 214 10.74 -24.14 -7.95
N PRO A 215 11.73 -24.52 -8.79
CA PRO A 215 11.97 -23.80 -10.02
C PRO A 215 10.71 -23.93 -10.88
N LEU A 216 10.22 -22.82 -11.43
CA LEU A 216 9.21 -22.83 -12.48
C LEU A 216 9.66 -23.83 -13.58
N PRO A 217 8.85 -24.84 -13.96
CA PRO A 217 9.16 -25.67 -15.10
C PRO A 217 9.09 -24.78 -16.35
N GLY A 218 10.24 -24.29 -16.81
CA GLY A 218 10.35 -23.42 -17.98
C GLY A 218 11.48 -22.39 -17.95
N ALA A 219 12.13 -22.15 -16.81
CA ALA A 219 13.36 -21.34 -16.78
C ALA A 219 14.56 -22.22 -17.16
N THR A 220 14.69 -22.53 -18.46
CA THR A 220 15.98 -23.03 -18.99
C THR A 220 17.04 -21.97 -18.73
N PRO A 221 18.12 -22.25 -17.99
CA PRO A 221 19.27 -21.35 -17.99
C PRO A 221 19.80 -21.29 -19.42
N ALA A 222 19.82 -20.09 -20.00
CA ALA A 222 20.54 -19.86 -21.24
C ALA A 222 22.01 -20.19 -20.96
N SER A 223 22.42 -21.39 -21.38
CA SER A 223 23.81 -21.82 -21.34
C SER A 223 24.59 -20.90 -22.28
N ASP A 224 25.46 -20.08 -21.71
CA ASP A 224 26.53 -19.42 -22.43
C ASP A 224 27.30 -20.47 -23.25
N ALA A 225 27.13 -20.41 -24.56
CA ALA A 225 27.92 -21.15 -25.53
C ALA A 225 28.56 -20.14 -26.49
N ALA A 226 29.70 -19.59 -26.08
CA ALA A 226 30.63 -18.92 -26.98
C ALA A 226 32.06 -19.09 -26.45
N ALA A 227 32.62 -20.29 -26.62
CA ALA A 227 34.07 -20.48 -26.57
C ALA A 227 34.68 -20.04 -27.92
N PRO A 228 35.77 -19.26 -27.95
CA PRO A 228 36.39 -18.83 -29.19
C PRO A 228 37.19 -19.97 -29.82
N ALA A 229 37.03 -20.13 -31.13
CA ALA A 229 37.80 -21.06 -31.94
C ALA A 229 39.30 -20.67 -31.93
N ALA A 230 40.16 -21.60 -31.54
CA ALA A 230 41.60 -21.49 -31.70
C ALA A 230 41.98 -21.88 -33.14
N THR A 231 42.61 -20.97 -33.86
CA THR A 231 43.20 -21.23 -35.18
C THR A 231 44.66 -21.65 -35.02
N ARG A 232 45.04 -22.66 -35.80
CA ARG A 232 46.35 -23.29 -35.90
C ARG A 232 47.22 -22.60 -36.95
#